data_AF-A0A3N4L5A0-F1
#
_entry.id   AF-A0A3N4L5A0-F1
#
_cell.length_a   1.000
_cell.length_b   1.000
_cell.length_c   1.000
_cell.angle_alpha   90.00
_cell.angle_beta   90.00
_cell.angle_gamma   90.00
#
_symmetry.space_group_name_H-M   'P 1'
#
loop_
_entity.id
_entity.type
_entity.pdbx_description
1 polymer ?
#
loop_
_entity_poly.entity_id
_entity_poly.type
_entity_poly.pdbx_seq_one_letter_code
_entity_poly.pdbx_strand_id
1 'polypeptide(L)'
;PLLTYRIDDKIKGKVYYENKHKSGIYRVVNRDTKQSYISSSLNLGQILYALDSNSLADDQQVLYSAMQEHSTSFNLQILAYCSEEELAGKEAYYIQIYQPEYNTPKKSEEDQLTIESYQLPTSLVEYNALAKQLILFQPPNQQLTIQVQDLVADKATVYSSYREAARALNISVEIISKYLSRNQSKAYKKRYIFTKI
;
A
#
# COMPACT_ATOMS: atom_id res chain seq x y z
N PRO A 1 10.08 -16.34 8.04
CA PRO A 1 10.44 -15.25 7.09
C PRO A 1 11.32 -15.83 5.97
N LEU A 2 11.27 -15.26 4.76
CA LEU A 2 12.11 -15.66 3.63
C LEU A 2 13.54 -15.14 3.77
N LEU A 3 13.67 -13.87 4.17
CA LEU A 3 14.94 -13.21 4.44
C LEU A 3 14.85 -12.45 5.76
N THR A 4 15.96 -12.38 6.48
CA THR A 4 16.08 -11.58 7.70
C THR A 4 17.38 -10.78 7.64
N TYR A 5 17.26 -9.48 7.86
CA TYR A 5 18.35 -8.53 7.94
C TYR A 5 18.40 -7.95 9.34
N ARG A 6 19.58 -7.96 9.94
CA ARG A 6 19.84 -7.18 11.15
C ARG A 6 19.98 -5.73 10.74
N ILE A 7 19.19 -4.82 11.33
CA ILE A 7 19.32 -3.39 11.04
C ILE A 7 20.56 -2.88 11.77
N ASP A 8 21.55 -2.45 10.98
CA ASP A 8 22.77 -1.76 11.40
C ASP A 8 23.18 -0.74 10.33
N ASP A 9 24.19 0.07 10.61
CA ASP A 9 24.60 1.18 9.73
C ASP A 9 25.04 0.74 8.33
N LYS A 10 25.38 -0.54 8.14
CA LYS A 10 26.00 -1.05 6.92
C LYS A 10 25.06 -1.89 6.06
N ILE A 11 23.85 -2.19 6.52
CA ILE A 11 22.96 -3.14 5.84
C ILE A 11 22.14 -2.54 4.69
N LYS A 12 21.99 -1.20 4.63
CA LYS A 12 21.10 -0.51 3.67
C LYS A 12 21.38 -0.87 2.22
N GLY A 13 22.66 -0.84 1.82
CA GLY A 13 23.07 -1.18 0.46
C GLY A 13 22.74 -2.63 0.11
N LYS A 14 22.96 -3.56 1.04
CA LYS A 14 22.66 -4.98 0.83
C LYS A 14 21.15 -5.20 0.62
N VAL A 15 20.31 -4.68 1.51
CA VAL A 15 18.84 -4.77 1.39
C VAL A 15 18.37 -4.17 0.07
N TYR A 16 18.91 -3.01 -0.30
CA TYR A 16 18.58 -2.35 -1.56
C TYR A 16 18.89 -3.24 -2.77
N TYR A 17 20.13 -3.72 -2.91
CA TYR A 17 20.52 -4.49 -4.10
C TYR A 17 19.85 -5.86 -4.18
N GLU A 18 19.64 -6.54 -3.06
CA GLU A 18 19.00 -7.86 -3.03
C GLU A 18 17.49 -7.80 -3.29
N ASN A 19 16.85 -6.64 -3.04
CA ASN A 19 15.39 -6.50 -3.09
C ASN A 19 14.89 -5.40 -4.03
N LYS A 20 15.77 -4.73 -4.78
CA LYS A 20 15.36 -3.73 -5.77
C LYS A 20 14.38 -4.33 -6.79
N HIS A 21 13.32 -3.57 -7.10
CA HIS A 21 12.27 -3.95 -8.06
C HIS A 21 11.47 -5.20 -7.67
N LYS A 22 11.58 -5.67 -6.43
CA LYS A 22 10.76 -6.76 -5.91
C LYS A 22 9.67 -6.19 -5.02
N SER A 23 8.42 -6.51 -5.30
CA SER A 23 7.29 -6.21 -4.43
C SER A 23 7.07 -7.34 -3.43
N GLY A 24 6.51 -7.01 -2.26
CA GLY A 24 6.22 -8.00 -1.24
C GLY A 24 5.83 -7.45 0.12
N ILE A 25 5.75 -8.35 1.09
CA ILE A 25 5.41 -8.07 2.48
C ILE A 25 6.66 -8.13 3.34
N TYR A 26 6.85 -7.14 4.20
CA TYR A 26 7.94 -7.07 5.16
C TYR A 26 7.42 -6.92 6.58
N ARG A 27 8.27 -7.30 7.54
CA ARG A 27 8.05 -7.15 8.98
C ARG A 27 9.28 -6.54 9.63
N VAL A 28 9.08 -5.48 10.40
CA VAL A 28 10.12 -4.89 11.25
C VAL A 28 9.88 -5.40 12.67
N VAL A 29 10.89 -6.01 13.29
CA VAL A 29 10.77 -6.66 14.61
C VAL A 29 11.80 -6.07 15.57
N ASN A 30 11.35 -5.55 16.70
CA ASN A 30 12.23 -5.23 17.81
C ASN A 30 12.73 -6.54 18.43
N ARG A 31 14.05 -6.75 18.46
CA ARG A 31 14.67 -7.97 18.97
C ARG A 31 14.52 -8.12 20.48
N ASP A 32 14.38 -7.03 21.20
CA ASP A 32 14.34 -7.02 22.66
C ASP A 32 12.90 -7.20 23.13
N THR A 33 11.98 -6.37 22.66
CA THR A 33 10.56 -6.43 23.06
C THR A 33 9.75 -7.47 22.30
N LYS A 34 10.27 -7.98 21.17
CA LYS A 34 9.57 -8.84 20.18
C LYS A 34 8.40 -8.17 19.46
N GLN A 35 8.10 -6.92 19.78
CA GLN A 35 7.08 -6.14 19.12
C GLN A 35 7.42 -5.91 17.66
N SER A 36 6.40 -5.78 16.83
CA SER A 36 6.61 -5.70 15.39
C SER A 36 5.65 -4.80 14.64
N TYR A 37 6.07 -4.46 13.42
CA TYR A 37 5.30 -3.78 12.39
C TYR A 37 5.32 -4.63 11.12
N ILE A 38 4.23 -4.67 10.38
CA ILE A 38 4.09 -5.36 9.09
C ILE A 38 3.55 -4.37 8.09
N SER A 39 4.13 -4.34 6.89
CA SER A 39 3.51 -3.64 5.78
C SER A 39 3.95 -4.22 4.43
N SER A 40 3.41 -3.67 3.36
CA SER A 40 3.72 -4.02 1.98
C SER A 40 4.56 -2.94 1.29
N SER A 41 5.26 -3.32 0.21
CA SER A 41 5.94 -2.35 -0.66
C SER A 41 5.98 -2.86 -2.10
N LEU A 42 5.81 -1.93 -3.04
CA LEU A 42 6.05 -2.17 -4.48
C LEU A 42 7.55 -2.35 -4.78
N ASN A 43 8.42 -1.84 -3.92
CA ASN A 43 9.87 -1.95 -4.05
C ASN A 43 10.51 -2.14 -2.67
N LEU A 44 10.70 -3.40 -2.29
CA LEU A 44 11.28 -3.79 -1.01
C LEU A 44 12.70 -3.24 -0.79
N GLY A 45 13.45 -2.97 -1.87
CA GLY A 45 14.78 -2.36 -1.77
C GLY A 45 14.79 -0.95 -1.19
N GLN A 46 13.66 -0.23 -1.23
CA GLN A 46 13.55 1.15 -0.74
C GLN A 46 13.10 1.25 0.73
N ILE A 47 12.74 0.14 1.37
CA ILE A 47 12.12 0.16 2.71
C ILE A 47 13.00 0.82 3.77
N LEU A 48 14.28 0.45 3.86
CA LEU A 48 15.15 1.04 4.90
C LEU A 48 15.30 2.55 4.72
N TYR A 49 15.40 3.03 3.48
CA TYR A 49 15.42 4.47 3.21
C TYR A 49 14.12 5.16 3.62
N ALA A 50 12.98 4.51 3.41
CA ALA A 50 11.69 5.04 3.84
C ALA A 50 11.59 5.11 5.37
N LEU A 51 12.01 4.05 6.08
CA LEU A 51 12.00 3.97 7.54
C LEU A 51 12.95 4.98 8.21
N ASP A 52 14.05 5.35 7.55
CA ASP A 52 14.96 6.38 8.02
C ASP A 52 14.48 7.81 7.74
N SER A 53 13.58 7.97 6.77
CA SER A 53 13.09 9.29 6.39
C SER A 53 12.00 9.72 7.37
N ASN A 54 12.13 10.93 7.93
CA ASN A 54 11.20 11.56 8.88
C ASN A 54 9.84 11.95 8.24
N SER A 55 9.43 11.22 7.19
CA SER A 55 8.28 11.47 6.30
C SER A 55 7.29 10.29 6.32
N LEU A 56 7.28 9.53 7.40
CA LEU A 56 6.35 8.42 7.59
C LEU A 56 4.96 8.98 7.92
N ALA A 57 3.91 8.27 7.48
CA ALA A 57 2.53 8.64 7.78
C ALA A 57 2.23 8.52 9.29
N ASP A 58 1.18 9.20 9.77
CA ASP A 58 0.84 9.28 11.21
C ASP A 58 0.72 7.90 11.89
N ASP A 59 0.32 6.87 11.14
CA ASP A 59 0.17 5.48 11.59
C ASP A 59 1.50 4.75 11.83
N GLN A 60 2.61 5.29 11.33
CA GLN A 60 3.96 4.73 11.47
C GLN A 60 4.79 5.43 12.55
N GLN A 61 4.25 6.48 13.18
CA GLN A 61 4.98 7.31 14.13
C GLN A 61 5.44 6.53 15.38
N VAL A 62 4.65 5.55 15.84
CA VAL A 62 5.02 4.70 16.98
C VAL A 62 6.24 3.84 16.67
N LEU A 63 6.26 3.19 15.50
CA LEU A 63 7.41 2.42 15.04
C LEU A 63 8.64 3.33 14.89
N TYR A 64 8.45 4.50 14.26
CA TYR A 64 9.53 5.44 14.03
C TYR A 64 10.19 5.88 15.33
N SER A 65 9.41 6.29 16.34
CA SER A 65 9.92 6.66 17.66
C SER A 65 10.73 5.52 18.29
N ALA A 66 10.21 4.29 18.25
CA ALA A 66 10.91 3.13 18.78
C ALA A 66 12.23 2.84 18.03
N MET A 67 12.25 3.03 16.71
CA MET A 67 13.46 2.90 15.89
C MET A 67 14.47 4.01 16.15
N GLN A 68 14.05 5.24 16.48
CA GLN A 68 14.97 6.32 16.85
C GLN A 68 15.64 6.05 18.21
N GLU A 69 14.89 5.55 19.18
CA GLU A 69 15.42 5.24 20.52
C GLU A 69 16.32 4.00 20.53
N HIS A 70 16.00 3.00 19.69
CA HIS A 70 16.62 1.67 19.74
C HIS A 70 16.95 1.09 18.35
N SER A 71 17.45 1.89 17.41
CA SER A 71 17.64 1.51 15.99
C SER A 71 18.37 0.19 15.76
N THR A 72 19.43 -0.07 16.52
CA THR A 72 20.26 -1.28 16.38
C THR A 72 19.56 -2.54 16.89
N SER A 73 18.47 -2.41 17.64
CA SER A 73 17.69 -3.51 18.20
C SER A 73 16.65 -4.07 17.23
N PHE A 74 16.56 -3.60 15.99
CA PHE A 74 15.55 -4.09 15.04
C PHE A 74 16.11 -5.09 14.02
N ASN A 75 15.21 -5.95 13.54
CA ASN A 75 15.39 -6.79 12.36
C ASN A 75 14.35 -6.43 11.30
N LEU A 76 14.79 -6.34 10.04
CA LEU A 76 13.90 -6.33 8.88
C LEU A 76 13.74 -7.75 8.37
N GLN A 77 12.52 -8.22 8.23
CA GLN A 77 12.19 -9.53 7.68
C GLN A 77 11.37 -9.38 6.40
N ILE A 78 11.73 -10.10 5.35
CA ILE A 78 10.86 -10.25 4.17
C ILE A 78 10.00 -11.49 4.41
N LEU A 79 8.68 -11.31 4.47
CA LEU A 79 7.73 -12.40 4.73
C LEU A 79 7.32 -13.11 3.44
N ALA A 80 7.09 -12.34 2.38
CA ALA A 80 6.69 -12.87 1.07
C ALA A 80 7.12 -11.92 -0.05
N TYR A 81 7.48 -12.46 -1.21
CA TYR A 81 7.45 -11.74 -2.48
C TYR A 81 6.09 -11.99 -3.15
N CYS A 82 5.49 -10.97 -3.75
CA CYS A 82 4.18 -11.09 -4.40
C CYS A 82 3.98 -9.98 -5.44
N SER A 83 3.00 -10.13 -6.33
CA SER A 83 2.66 -9.07 -7.28
C SER A 83 1.96 -7.89 -6.58
N GLU A 84 1.85 -6.75 -7.26
CA GLU A 84 1.11 -5.57 -6.77
C GLU A 84 -0.34 -5.92 -6.40
N GLU A 85 -1.00 -6.75 -7.21
CA GLU A 85 -2.39 -7.17 -7.02
C GLU A 85 -2.59 -7.98 -5.72
N GLU A 86 -1.55 -8.65 -5.24
CA GLU A 86 -1.59 -9.48 -4.05
C GLU A 86 -1.21 -8.72 -2.76
N LEU A 87 -0.62 -7.52 -2.86
CA LEU A 87 -0.04 -6.82 -1.70
C LEU A 87 -1.07 -6.58 -0.60
N ALA A 88 -2.22 -5.98 -0.94
CA ALA A 88 -3.25 -5.62 0.03
C ALA A 88 -3.79 -6.85 0.77
N GLY A 89 -4.06 -7.93 0.04
CA GLY A 89 -4.53 -9.18 0.64
C GLY A 89 -3.47 -9.81 1.55
N LYS A 90 -2.22 -9.94 1.07
CA LYS A 90 -1.17 -10.57 1.88
C LYS A 90 -0.78 -9.74 3.09
N GLU A 91 -0.77 -8.41 2.99
CA GLU A 91 -0.51 -7.52 4.11
C GLU A 91 -1.54 -7.74 5.22
N ALA A 92 -2.84 -7.68 4.89
CA ALA A 92 -3.89 -7.88 5.86
C ALA A 92 -3.89 -9.31 6.44
N TYR A 93 -3.56 -10.34 5.66
CA TYR A 93 -3.35 -11.71 6.14
C TYR A 93 -2.25 -11.79 7.21
N TYR A 94 -1.09 -11.19 6.92
CA TYR A 94 0.04 -11.24 7.84
C TYR A 94 -0.18 -10.38 9.08
N ILE A 95 -0.82 -9.21 8.96
CA ILE A 95 -1.22 -8.40 10.12
C ILE A 95 -2.17 -9.20 11.02
N GLN A 96 -3.17 -9.87 10.44
CA GLN A 96 -4.12 -10.66 11.21
C GLN A 96 -3.46 -11.81 11.99
N ILE A 97 -2.53 -12.53 11.36
CA ILE A 97 -1.86 -13.68 11.98
C ILE A 97 -0.84 -13.25 13.03
N TYR A 98 -0.08 -12.19 12.76
CA TYR A 98 1.00 -11.77 13.64
C TYR A 98 0.59 -10.76 14.70
N GLN A 99 -0.58 -10.13 14.54
CA GLN A 99 -1.11 -9.07 15.41
C GLN A 99 -0.03 -8.04 15.84
N PRO A 100 0.67 -7.42 14.88
CA PRO A 100 1.80 -6.54 15.16
C PRO A 100 1.39 -5.29 15.95
N GLU A 101 2.09 -5.05 17.05
CA GLU A 101 1.79 -4.02 18.05
C GLU A 101 1.98 -2.61 17.50
N TYR A 102 2.88 -2.44 16.53
CA TYR A 102 3.15 -1.15 15.91
C TYR A 102 2.22 -0.84 14.71
N ASN A 103 1.33 -1.76 14.29
CA ASN A 103 0.34 -1.50 13.22
C ASN A 103 -0.94 -0.85 13.71
N THR A 104 -1.04 -0.55 15.00
CA THR A 104 -2.28 -0.17 15.64
C THR A 104 -2.60 1.31 15.40
N PRO A 105 -3.70 1.67 14.71
CA PRO A 105 -4.38 2.93 15.02
C PRO A 105 -5.05 2.75 16.38
N LYS A 106 -4.93 3.71 17.31
CA LYS A 106 -5.60 3.66 18.63
C LYS A 106 -7.07 3.22 18.44
N LYS A 107 -7.45 2.04 18.92
CA LYS A 107 -8.82 1.51 18.84
C LYS A 107 -9.42 1.32 20.23
N SER A 108 -10.68 1.72 20.38
CA SER A 108 -11.49 1.64 21.60
C SER A 108 -11.95 0.21 21.90
N GLU A 109 -12.31 -0.06 23.15
CA GLU A 109 -12.69 -1.39 23.68
C GLU A 109 -13.85 -2.08 22.90
N GLU A 110 -14.72 -1.33 22.24
CA GLU A 110 -15.84 -1.87 21.44
C GLU A 110 -15.40 -2.68 20.21
N ASP A 111 -14.20 -2.42 19.66
CA ASP A 111 -13.67 -3.16 18.50
C ASP A 111 -13.16 -4.58 18.88
N GLN A 112 -12.91 -4.84 20.16
CA GLN A 112 -12.34 -6.13 20.62
C GLN A 112 -13.41 -7.24 20.69
N LEU A 113 -14.64 -6.88 21.05
CA LEU A 113 -15.77 -7.82 21.24
C LEU A 113 -16.30 -8.42 19.93
N THR A 114 -16.10 -7.76 18.79
CA THR A 114 -16.56 -8.28 17.49
C THR A 114 -15.63 -9.36 16.92
N ILE A 115 -14.35 -9.39 17.32
CA ILE A 115 -13.33 -10.28 16.76
C ILE A 115 -13.41 -11.70 17.36
N GLU A 116 -13.77 -11.85 18.63
CA GLU A 116 -13.84 -13.16 19.31
C GLU A 116 -14.91 -14.11 18.75
N SER A 117 -15.91 -13.58 18.03
CA SER A 117 -16.97 -14.37 17.39
C SER A 117 -16.66 -14.80 15.95
N TYR A 118 -15.57 -14.31 15.36
CA TYR A 118 -15.21 -14.58 13.96
C TYR A 118 -14.36 -15.85 13.85
N GLN A 119 -14.85 -16.88 13.14
CA GLN A 119 -14.05 -18.04 12.78
C GLN A 119 -12.95 -17.62 11.79
N LEU A 120 -11.69 -17.75 12.20
CA LEU A 120 -10.53 -17.32 11.43
C LEU A 120 -10.31 -18.20 10.19
N PRO A 121 -9.98 -17.63 9.02
CA PRO A 121 -9.48 -18.40 7.88
C PRO A 121 -8.19 -19.12 8.27
N THR A 122 -8.14 -20.43 8.06
CA THR A 122 -7.00 -21.29 8.45
C THR A 122 -5.97 -21.45 7.34
N SER A 123 -6.25 -20.94 6.14
CA SER A 123 -5.36 -21.03 4.99
C SER A 123 -5.32 -19.75 4.17
N LEU A 124 -4.21 -19.55 3.45
CA LEU A 124 -4.06 -18.45 2.49
C LEU A 124 -5.12 -18.51 1.37
N VAL A 125 -5.62 -19.71 1.04
CA VAL A 125 -6.67 -19.90 0.03
C VAL A 125 -8.01 -19.37 0.54
N GLU A 126 -8.38 -19.73 1.77
CA GLU A 126 -9.57 -19.21 2.44
C GLU A 126 -9.47 -17.71 2.64
N TYR A 127 -8.30 -17.23 3.07
CA TYR A 127 -8.07 -15.80 3.21
C TYR A 127 -8.20 -15.08 1.88
N ASN A 128 -7.62 -15.58 0.79
CA ASN A 128 -7.74 -14.96 -0.53
C ASN A 128 -9.19 -14.98 -1.04
N ALA A 129 -9.96 -16.03 -0.74
CA ALA A 129 -11.39 -16.09 -1.06
C ALA A 129 -12.19 -15.06 -0.25
N LEU A 130 -11.91 -14.95 1.06
CA LEU A 130 -12.55 -14.00 1.96
C LEU A 130 -12.14 -12.57 1.66
N ALA A 131 -10.87 -12.32 1.33
CA ALA A 131 -10.34 -11.04 0.90
C ALA A 131 -10.91 -10.63 -0.46
N LYS A 132 -11.08 -11.55 -1.42
CA LYS A 132 -11.80 -11.27 -2.67
C LYS A 132 -13.26 -10.90 -2.42
N GLN A 133 -13.93 -11.58 -1.50
CA GLN A 133 -15.30 -11.23 -1.08
C GLN A 133 -15.34 -9.89 -0.34
N LEU A 134 -14.40 -9.62 0.58
CA LEU A 134 -14.29 -8.37 1.31
C LEU A 134 -13.88 -7.21 0.42
N ILE A 135 -13.07 -7.41 -0.62
CA ILE A 135 -12.78 -6.41 -1.68
C ILE A 135 -14.05 -6.11 -2.50
N LEU A 136 -14.96 -7.09 -2.64
CA LEU A 136 -16.31 -6.88 -3.18
C LEU A 136 -17.23 -6.10 -2.21
N PHE A 137 -16.99 -6.16 -0.89
CA PHE A 137 -17.76 -5.47 0.16
C PHE A 137 -17.14 -4.15 0.65
N GLN A 138 -15.87 -3.88 0.39
CA GLN A 138 -15.35 -2.52 0.40
C GLN A 138 -16.18 -1.74 -0.61
N PRO A 139 -16.67 -0.53 -0.29
CA PRO A 139 -17.29 0.30 -1.32
C PRO A 139 -16.30 0.31 -2.47
N PRO A 140 -16.72 -0.04 -3.71
CA PRO A 140 -15.80 -0.18 -4.84
C PRO A 140 -14.89 1.02 -4.76
N ASN A 141 -13.59 0.79 -4.60
CA ASN A 141 -12.59 1.84 -4.49
C ASN A 141 -12.85 2.74 -5.68
N GLN A 142 -13.59 3.85 -5.50
CA GLN A 142 -14.55 4.34 -6.51
C GLN A 142 -13.88 4.16 -7.84
N GLN A 143 -14.34 3.21 -8.68
CA GLN A 143 -13.80 3.10 -10.02
C GLN A 143 -14.19 4.43 -10.63
N LEU A 144 -13.27 5.40 -10.57
CA LEU A 144 -13.50 6.76 -10.98
C LEU A 144 -13.49 6.70 -12.49
N THR A 145 -14.61 6.23 -13.02
CA THR A 145 -14.92 6.25 -14.42
C THR A 145 -14.78 7.69 -14.86
N ILE A 146 -14.10 7.84 -15.98
CA ILE A 146 -13.79 9.14 -16.54
C ILE A 146 -14.24 9.13 -17.99
N GLN A 147 -15.04 10.13 -18.33
CA GLN A 147 -15.32 10.46 -19.71
C GLN A 147 -14.27 11.47 -20.18
N VAL A 148 -13.67 11.19 -21.33
CA VAL A 148 -12.77 12.11 -22.02
C VAL A 148 -13.38 12.51 -23.35
N GLN A 149 -13.62 13.80 -23.53
CA GLN A 149 -13.96 14.38 -24.83
C GLN A 149 -12.68 14.79 -25.55
N ASP A 150 -12.39 14.17 -26.70
CA ASP A 150 -11.36 14.63 -27.64
C ASP A 150 -12.00 15.61 -28.64
N LEU A 151 -11.66 16.89 -28.53
CA LEU A 151 -12.16 17.97 -29.36
C LEU A 151 -11.61 17.95 -30.79
N VAL A 152 -10.49 17.25 -31.03
CA VAL A 152 -9.90 17.14 -32.37
C VAL A 152 -10.51 15.98 -33.14
N ALA A 153 -10.75 14.86 -32.46
CA ALA A 153 -11.39 13.68 -33.05
C ALA A 153 -12.93 13.71 -32.97
N ASP A 154 -13.49 14.74 -32.33
CA ASP A 154 -14.92 14.89 -31.99
C ASP A 154 -15.53 13.62 -31.38
N LYS A 155 -14.83 13.04 -30.41
CA LYS A 155 -15.18 11.73 -29.83
C LYS A 155 -15.13 11.75 -28.31
N ALA A 156 -16.19 11.26 -27.68
CA ALA A 156 -16.22 10.90 -26.28
C ALA A 156 -15.77 9.44 -26.08
N THR A 157 -14.87 9.20 -25.12
CA THR A 157 -14.48 7.84 -24.71
C THR A 157 -14.56 7.72 -23.20
N VAL A 158 -15.15 6.64 -22.71
CA VAL A 158 -15.24 6.32 -21.28
C VAL A 158 -14.15 5.32 -20.93
N TYR A 159 -13.40 5.61 -19.88
CA TYR A 159 -12.37 4.72 -19.34
C TYR A 159 -12.77 4.27 -17.93
N SER A 160 -12.37 3.04 -17.58
CA SER A 160 -12.65 2.44 -16.27
C SER A 160 -11.81 3.05 -15.14
N SER A 161 -10.77 3.83 -15.47
CA SER A 161 -9.95 4.55 -14.48
C SER A 161 -9.13 5.69 -15.10
N TYR A 162 -8.59 6.56 -14.23
CA TYR A 162 -7.63 7.60 -14.65
C TYR A 162 -6.35 7.02 -15.25
N ARG A 163 -5.90 5.84 -14.77
CA ARG A 163 -4.69 5.17 -15.26
C ARG A 163 -4.89 4.64 -16.68
N GLU A 164 -6.07 4.11 -16.97
CA GLU A 164 -6.41 3.63 -18.31
C GLU A 164 -6.48 4.81 -19.30
N ALA A 165 -7.17 5.90 -18.93
CA ALA A 165 -7.22 7.12 -19.73
C ALA A 165 -5.81 7.71 -19.96
N ALA A 166 -5.01 7.82 -18.90
CA ALA A 166 -3.62 8.27 -18.96
C ALA A 166 -2.80 7.47 -19.97
N ARG A 167 -2.90 6.14 -19.93
CA ARG A 167 -2.18 5.24 -20.85
C ARG A 167 -2.65 5.42 -22.29
N ALA A 168 -3.96 5.47 -22.52
CA ALA A 168 -4.53 5.60 -23.87
C ALA A 168 -4.19 6.95 -24.51
N LEU A 169 -4.14 8.02 -23.71
CA LEU A 169 -3.89 9.38 -24.19
C LEU A 169 -2.41 9.78 -24.13
N ASN A 170 -1.56 8.92 -23.56
CA ASN A 170 -0.16 9.21 -23.23
C ASN A 170 0.00 10.51 -22.40
N ILE A 171 -0.78 10.62 -21.32
CA ILE A 171 -0.80 11.74 -20.37
C ILE A 171 -0.50 11.18 -18.98
N SER A 172 0.17 11.95 -18.11
CA SER A 172 0.39 11.52 -16.72
C SER A 172 -0.92 11.47 -15.92
N VAL A 173 -1.02 10.49 -15.02
CA VAL A 173 -2.20 10.29 -14.17
C VAL A 173 -2.42 11.50 -13.25
N GLU A 174 -1.34 12.14 -12.81
CA GLU A 174 -1.37 13.32 -11.95
C GLU A 174 -2.05 14.52 -12.66
N ILE A 175 -1.87 14.67 -13.97
CA ILE A 175 -2.52 15.74 -14.74
C ILE A 175 -4.02 15.54 -14.77
N ILE A 176 -4.49 14.32 -15.08
CA ILE A 176 -5.92 13.99 -15.13
C ILE A 176 -6.55 14.20 -13.75
N SER A 177 -5.90 13.67 -12.70
CA SER A 177 -6.33 13.84 -11.31
C SER A 177 -6.44 15.32 -10.91
N LYS A 178 -5.44 16.13 -11.27
CA LYS A 178 -5.42 17.58 -10.98
C LYS A 178 -6.51 18.37 -11.71
N TYR A 179 -6.85 18.00 -12.94
CA TYR A 179 -7.94 18.66 -13.68
C TYR A 179 -9.28 18.36 -13.04
N LEU A 180 -9.52 17.10 -12.66
CA LEU A 180 -10.77 16.67 -12.04
C LEU A 180 -10.93 17.21 -10.62
N SER A 181 -9.87 17.18 -9.79
CA SER A 181 -9.93 17.69 -8.41
C SER A 181 -10.16 19.20 -8.34
N ARG A 182 -9.80 19.93 -9.40
CA ARG A 182 -10.02 21.38 -9.53
C ARG A 182 -11.27 21.74 -10.32
N ASN A 183 -12.08 20.77 -10.72
CA ASN A 183 -13.26 20.95 -11.57
C ASN A 183 -12.95 21.80 -12.81
N GLN A 184 -11.79 21.57 -13.42
CA GLN A 184 -11.30 22.39 -14.53
C GLN A 184 -12.03 22.02 -15.83
N SER A 185 -12.86 22.94 -16.32
CA SER A 185 -13.61 22.78 -17.58
C SER A 185 -12.80 23.13 -18.84
N LYS A 186 -11.65 23.78 -18.68
CA LYS A 186 -10.77 24.13 -19.80
C LYS A 186 -10.09 22.88 -20.36
N ALA A 187 -10.06 22.75 -21.69
CA ALA A 187 -9.43 21.62 -22.34
C ALA A 187 -7.91 21.57 -22.12
N TYR A 188 -7.39 20.42 -21.68
CA TYR A 188 -5.96 20.15 -21.61
C TYR A 188 -5.37 20.14 -23.02
N LYS A 189 -4.31 20.93 -23.22
CA LYS A 189 -3.67 21.17 -24.54
C LYS A 189 -4.67 21.54 -25.64
N LYS A 190 -5.76 22.23 -25.28
CA LYS A 190 -6.87 22.58 -26.20
C LYS A 190 -7.51 21.36 -26.91
N ARG A 191 -7.35 20.16 -26.36
CA ARG A 191 -7.79 18.90 -26.98
C ARG A 191 -8.70 18.06 -26.10
N TYR A 192 -8.35 17.85 -24.83
CA TYR A 192 -9.07 16.89 -23.98
C TYR A 192 -9.82 17.59 -22.86
N ILE A 193 -11.11 17.29 -22.70
CA ILE A 193 -11.91 17.68 -21.53
C ILE A 193 -12.17 16.41 -20.70
N PHE A 194 -11.93 16.51 -19.41
CA PHE A 194 -12.07 15.41 -18.45
C PHE A 194 -13.33 15.62 -17.60
N THR A 195 -14.17 14.59 -17.50
CA THR A 195 -15.38 14.61 -16.68
C THR A 195 -15.45 13.36 -15.83
N LYS A 196 -15.63 13.54 -14.51
CA LYS A 196 -15.88 12.46 -13.56
C LYS A 196 -17.34 12.03 -13.70
N ILE A 197 -17.58 10.73 -13.85
CA ILE A 197 -18.90 10.09 -13.96
C ILE A 197 -19.05 9.02 -12.89
#